data_AF-A0AAD5QPG8-F1
#
_entry.id   AF-A0AAD5QPG8-F1
#
_cell.length_a   1.000
_cell.length_b   1.000
_cell.length_c   1.000
_cell.angle_alpha   90.00
_cell.angle_beta   90.00
_cell.angle_gamma   90.00
#
_symmetry.space_group_name_H-M   'P 1'
#
loop_
_entity.id
_entity.type
_entity.pdbx_description
1 polymer ?
#
loop_
_entity_poly.entity_id
_entity_poly.type
_entity_poly.pdbx_seq_one_letter_code
_entity_poly.pdbx_strand_id
1 'polypeptide(L)'
;MRLLTAVFLLHCVIVYLASSSNTVKCYCTDDHCVPYGACDGIVCLVGILRDSNQVIRTCGTRPLGCYKDEDDRWTDLCACDQPFCNTFSYLRSHTSQRRDTHELDDVPLVFERVDRPDDGMPPPNQPPITASSLLTVLLVVVPLTVGGATVMVC
;
A
#
# COMPACT_ATOMS: atom_id res chain seq x y z
N MET A 1 -16.53 -41.75 -22.40
CA MET A 1 -16.63 -40.30 -22.72
C MET A 1 -16.96 -39.46 -21.49
N ARG A 2 -18.04 -39.73 -20.74
CA ARG A 2 -18.43 -38.94 -19.54
C ARG A 2 -17.42 -38.92 -18.39
N LEU A 3 -16.68 -40.00 -18.18
CA LEU A 3 -15.67 -40.11 -17.12
C LEU A 3 -14.43 -39.24 -17.43
N LEU A 4 -14.02 -39.18 -18.70
CA LEU A 4 -12.89 -38.38 -19.16
C LEU A 4 -13.17 -36.87 -19.01
N THR A 5 -14.36 -36.42 -19.36
CA THR A 5 -14.76 -35.02 -19.18
C THR A 5 -14.82 -34.62 -17.71
N ALA A 6 -15.25 -35.52 -16.81
CA ALA A 6 -15.26 -35.25 -15.37
C ALA A 6 -13.84 -35.12 -14.79
N VAL A 7 -12.91 -35.98 -15.23
CA VAL A 7 -11.50 -35.92 -14.80
C VAL A 7 -10.80 -34.66 -15.30
N PHE A 8 -11.06 -34.25 -16.55
CA PHE A 8 -10.54 -33.00 -17.12
C PHE A 8 -11.06 -31.76 -16.37
N LEU A 9 -12.36 -31.69 -16.09
CA LEU A 9 -12.93 -30.58 -15.32
C LEU A 9 -12.37 -30.53 -13.89
N LEU A 10 -12.18 -31.69 -13.24
CA LEU A 10 -11.57 -31.76 -11.91
C LEU A 10 -10.13 -31.26 -11.93
N HIS A 11 -9.33 -31.66 -12.92
CA HIS A 11 -7.96 -31.17 -13.08
C HIS A 11 -7.92 -29.67 -13.35
N CYS A 12 -8.85 -29.16 -14.16
CA CYS A 12 -8.95 -27.75 -14.46
C CYS A 12 -9.25 -26.91 -13.21
N VAL A 13 -10.16 -27.39 -12.35
CA VAL A 13 -10.46 -26.75 -11.05
C VAL A 13 -9.26 -26.78 -10.11
N ILE A 14 -8.54 -27.91 -10.04
CA ILE A 14 -7.34 -28.03 -9.19
C ILE A 14 -6.23 -27.07 -9.64
N VAL A 15 -5.99 -26.94 -10.95
CA VAL A 15 -5.00 -26.00 -11.51
C VAL A 15 -5.41 -24.55 -11.26
N TYR A 16 -6.70 -24.24 -11.41
CA TYR A 16 -7.22 -22.90 -11.10
C TYR A 16 -6.98 -22.52 -9.64
N LEU A 17 -7.30 -23.43 -8.71
CA LEU A 17 -7.10 -23.21 -7.27
C LEU A 17 -5.61 -23.13 -6.88
N ALA A 18 -4.72 -23.81 -7.62
CA ALA A 18 -3.28 -23.74 -7.37
C ALA A 18 -2.64 -22.42 -7.82
N SER A 19 -3.30 -21.66 -8.69
CA SER A 19 -2.76 -20.42 -9.28
C SER A 19 -2.98 -19.16 -8.46
N SER A 20 -3.73 -19.21 -7.35
CA SER A 20 -3.95 -18.04 -6.49
C SER A 20 -2.78 -17.81 -5.52
N SER A 21 -1.60 -17.47 -6.04
CA SER A 21 -0.57 -16.85 -5.22
C SER A 21 -0.94 -15.38 -5.01
N ASN A 22 -1.50 -15.03 -3.85
CA ASN A 22 -1.77 -13.64 -3.47
C ASN A 22 -0.43 -12.95 -3.16
N THR A 23 0.30 -12.59 -4.21
CA THR A 23 1.55 -11.84 -4.11
C THR A 23 1.28 -10.36 -4.36
N VAL A 24 1.83 -9.52 -3.49
CA VAL A 24 1.77 -8.06 -3.58
C VAL A 24 3.13 -7.54 -4.05
N LYS A 25 3.11 -6.57 -4.96
CA LYS A 25 4.30 -5.83 -5.41
C LYS A 25 4.69 -4.76 -4.42
N CYS A 26 5.97 -4.70 -4.05
CA CYS A 26 6.49 -3.74 -3.09
C CYS A 26 7.65 -2.94 -3.67
N TYR A 27 7.88 -1.72 -3.15
CA TYR A 27 9.17 -1.06 -3.37
C TYR A 27 10.26 -1.82 -2.64
N CYS A 28 11.42 -1.94 -3.25
CA CYS A 28 12.56 -2.58 -2.64
C CYS A 28 13.84 -1.76 -2.81
N THR A 29 14.55 -1.57 -1.71
CA THR A 29 15.83 -0.85 -1.63
C THR A 29 16.99 -1.75 -1.19
N ASP A 30 16.73 -3.06 -1.07
CA ASP A 30 17.75 -4.08 -0.78
C ASP A 30 18.58 -4.35 -2.05
N ASP A 31 19.84 -4.74 -1.87
CA ASP A 31 20.77 -5.07 -2.95
C ASP A 31 20.26 -6.25 -3.81
N HIS A 32 19.43 -7.11 -3.22
CA HIS A 32 18.79 -8.24 -3.91
C HIS A 32 17.70 -7.83 -4.92
N CYS A 33 17.32 -6.55 -4.98
CA CYS A 33 16.21 -6.06 -5.78
C CYS A 33 16.62 -5.29 -7.05
N VAL A 34 17.88 -5.43 -7.47
CA VAL A 34 18.41 -4.88 -8.72
C VAL A 34 18.02 -5.79 -9.89
N PRO A 35 17.56 -5.27 -11.05
CA PRO A 35 17.58 -3.86 -11.48
C PRO A 35 16.27 -3.08 -11.28
N TYR A 36 15.19 -3.73 -10.84
CA TYR A 36 13.84 -3.16 -10.95
C TYR A 36 13.38 -2.38 -9.70
N GLY A 37 14.11 -2.45 -8.58
CA GLY A 37 13.77 -1.73 -7.34
C GLY A 37 12.42 -2.17 -6.75
N ALA A 38 11.99 -3.39 -7.08
CA ALA A 38 10.71 -3.95 -6.69
C ALA A 38 10.84 -5.45 -6.44
N CYS A 39 10.01 -5.97 -5.54
CA CYS A 39 9.92 -7.39 -5.22
C CYS A 39 8.44 -7.80 -5.11
N ASP A 40 8.19 -9.10 -5.24
CA ASP A 40 6.88 -9.72 -5.00
C ASP A 40 6.91 -10.50 -3.68
N GLY A 41 5.94 -10.26 -2.79
CA GLY A 41 5.89 -10.88 -1.47
C GLY A 41 4.48 -11.06 -0.94
N ILE A 42 4.36 -11.55 0.30
CA ILE A 42 3.05 -11.67 0.98
C ILE A 42 2.64 -10.31 1.57
N VAL A 43 3.61 -9.56 2.09
CA VAL A 43 3.43 -8.20 2.59
C VAL A 43 4.62 -7.33 2.19
N CYS A 44 4.41 -6.03 2.13
CA CYS A 44 5.46 -5.04 1.98
C CYS A 44 5.94 -4.54 3.34
N LEU A 45 7.25 -4.37 3.47
CA LEU A 45 7.91 -3.84 4.66
C LEU A 45 8.53 -2.47 4.37
N VAL A 46 8.41 -1.57 5.34
CA VAL A 46 9.16 -0.31 5.40
C VAL A 46 9.61 -0.07 6.83
N GLY A 47 10.88 0.27 7.02
CA GLY A 47 11.40 0.56 8.35
C GLY A 47 12.64 1.44 8.33
N ILE A 48 13.02 1.94 9.51
CA ILE A 48 14.23 2.73 9.73
C ILE A 48 15.23 1.87 10.51
N LEU A 49 16.42 1.68 9.94
CA LEU A 49 17.53 1.01 10.63
C LEU A 49 18.01 1.84 11.82
N ARG A 50 18.23 1.18 12.96
CA ARG A 50 18.65 1.81 14.21
C ARG A 50 20.07 2.39 14.13
N ASP A 51 20.97 1.70 13.44
CA ASP A 51 22.38 2.09 13.39
C ASP A 51 22.67 3.21 12.39
N SER A 52 21.93 3.26 11.28
CA SER A 52 22.21 4.17 10.15
C SER A 52 21.12 5.21 9.89
N ASN A 53 19.97 5.11 10.56
CA ASN A 53 18.76 5.89 10.26
C ASN A 53 18.31 5.80 8.79
N GLN A 54 18.75 4.78 8.06
CA GLN A 54 18.38 4.57 6.67
C GLN A 54 16.99 3.96 6.58
N VAL A 55 16.18 4.44 5.64
CA VAL A 55 14.88 3.84 5.31
C VAL A 55 15.10 2.66 4.37
N ILE A 56 14.72 1.47 4.83
CA ILE A 56 14.76 0.25 4.03
C ILE A 56 13.34 -0.17 3.68
N ARG A 57 13.15 -0.61 2.44
CA ARG A 57 11.91 -1.13 1.88
C ARG A 57 12.20 -2.50 1.28
N THR A 58 11.35 -3.48 1.56
CA THR A 58 11.50 -4.83 1.01
C THR A 58 10.19 -5.61 1.12
N CYS A 59 10.20 -6.85 0.65
CA CYS A 59 9.12 -7.82 0.81
C CYS A 59 9.37 -8.66 2.05
N GLY A 60 8.30 -9.15 2.67
CA GLY A 60 8.44 -10.06 3.80
C GLY A 60 7.18 -10.85 4.10
N THR A 61 7.20 -11.46 5.29
CA THR A 61 6.14 -12.35 5.80
C THR A 61 5.67 -11.93 7.20
N ARG A 62 6.00 -10.72 7.64
CA ARG A 62 5.61 -10.19 8.95
C ARG A 62 4.09 -9.94 9.02
N PRO A 63 3.48 -10.05 10.20
CA PRO A 63 2.09 -9.66 10.40
C PRO A 63 1.89 -8.15 10.15
N LEU A 64 0.71 -7.77 9.64
CA LEU A 64 0.36 -6.38 9.36
C LEU A 64 0.45 -5.50 10.62
N GLY A 65 0.79 -4.23 10.41
CA GLY A 65 0.92 -3.25 11.50
C GLY A 65 2.34 -2.71 11.68
N CYS A 66 2.51 -1.86 12.69
CA CYS A 66 3.75 -1.16 12.98
C CYS A 66 4.31 -1.50 14.36
N TYR A 67 5.60 -1.81 14.38
CA TYR A 67 6.35 -2.30 15.52
C TYR A 67 7.54 -1.36 15.78
N LYS A 68 7.93 -1.24 17.05
CA LYS A 68 9.05 -0.41 17.51
C LYS A 68 10.08 -1.29 18.19
N ASP A 69 11.35 -0.91 18.06
CA ASP A 69 12.48 -1.60 18.70
C ASP A 69 12.48 -3.12 18.43
N GLU A 70 12.19 -3.49 17.18
CA GLU A 70 12.16 -4.89 16.74
C GLU A 70 13.56 -5.40 16.38
N ASP A 71 13.90 -6.59 16.89
CA ASP A 71 15.17 -7.31 16.68
C ASP A 71 16.45 -6.48 16.91
N ASP A 72 16.40 -5.43 17.75
CA ASP A 72 17.47 -4.43 17.97
C ASP A 72 18.00 -3.72 16.70
N ARG A 73 17.46 -4.07 15.54
CA ARG A 73 17.88 -3.59 14.22
C ARG A 73 17.01 -2.45 13.72
N TRP A 74 15.74 -2.44 14.11
CA TRP A 74 14.75 -1.48 13.60
C TRP A 74 14.30 -0.52 14.69
N THR A 75 14.36 0.78 14.39
CA THR A 75 13.74 1.81 15.24
C THR A 75 12.21 1.77 15.09
N ASP A 76 11.75 1.79 13.84
CA ASP A 76 10.34 1.64 13.47
C ASP A 76 10.27 0.69 12.26
N LEU A 77 9.33 -0.26 12.28
CA LEU A 77 9.09 -1.21 11.19
C LEU A 77 7.59 -1.39 10.98
N CYS A 78 7.11 -1.22 9.75
CA CYS A 78 5.70 -1.39 9.40
C CYS A 78 5.53 -2.41 8.26
N ALA A 79 4.42 -3.15 8.31
CA ALA A 79 3.98 -4.11 7.31
C ALA A 79 2.59 -3.77 6.75
N CYS A 80 2.43 -3.83 5.42
CA CYS A 80 1.19 -3.52 4.70
C CYS A 80 0.97 -4.46 3.49
N ASP A 81 -0.27 -4.61 3.03
CA ASP A 81 -0.68 -5.61 2.02
C ASP A 81 -1.13 -5.03 0.67
N GLN A 82 -1.18 -3.70 0.53
CA GLN A 82 -1.54 -3.06 -0.73
C GLN A 82 -0.33 -2.95 -1.67
N PRO A 83 -0.51 -3.02 -3.00
CA PRO A 83 0.58 -2.82 -3.95
C PRO A 83 1.29 -1.47 -3.73
N PHE A 84 2.62 -1.51 -3.60
CA PHE A 84 3.50 -0.36 -3.39
C PHE A 84 3.17 0.49 -2.15
N CYS A 85 2.54 -0.12 -1.14
CA CYS A 85 2.11 0.57 0.08
C CYS A 85 3.25 1.04 0.98
N ASN A 86 4.43 0.40 0.90
CA ASN A 86 5.58 0.60 1.77
C ASN A 86 6.35 1.89 1.47
N THR A 87 5.61 2.98 1.34
CA THR A 87 6.12 4.33 1.18
C THR A 87 6.59 4.89 2.52
N PHE A 88 7.44 5.91 2.47
CA PHE A 88 7.84 6.63 3.68
C PHE A 88 6.69 7.41 4.32
N SER A 89 5.71 7.84 3.52
CA SER A 89 4.50 8.49 4.03
C SER A 89 3.67 7.52 4.88
N TYR A 90 3.53 6.26 4.43
CA TYR A 90 2.84 5.21 5.19
C TYR A 90 3.51 4.96 6.54
N LEU A 91 4.85 4.83 6.56
CA LEU A 91 5.62 4.65 7.79
C LEU A 91 5.32 5.78 8.79
N ARG A 92 5.44 7.05 8.36
CA ARG A 92 5.26 8.22 9.24
C ARG A 92 3.84 8.35 9.78
N SER A 93 2.83 8.13 8.96
CA SER A 93 1.44 8.27 9.41
C SER A 93 1.06 7.22 10.45
N HIS A 94 1.56 5.99 10.31
CA HIS A 94 1.20 4.89 11.22
C HIS A 94 2.06 4.85 12.49
N THR A 95 3.30 5.35 12.45
CA THR A 95 4.11 5.49 13.68
C THR A 95 3.70 6.71 14.50
N SER A 96 3.19 7.78 13.86
CA SER A 96 2.61 8.95 14.55
C SER A 96 1.32 8.59 15.30
N GLN A 97 0.35 7.97 14.62
CA GLN A 97 -0.94 7.61 15.23
C GLN A 97 -0.79 6.70 16.46
N ARG A 98 0.23 5.82 16.47
CA ARG A 98 0.50 4.98 17.64
C ARG A 98 0.99 5.77 18.85
N ARG A 99 1.69 6.90 18.67
CA ARG A 99 2.05 7.79 19.80
C ARG A 99 0.78 8.38 20.41
N ASP A 100 -0.13 8.85 19.57
CA ASP A 100 -1.39 9.47 20.01
C ASP A 100 -2.32 8.47 20.74
N THR A 101 -2.21 7.16 20.45
CA THR A 101 -3.06 6.14 21.10
C THR A 101 -2.53 5.70 22.47
N HIS A 102 -1.27 6.01 22.82
CA HIS A 102 -0.65 5.66 24.09
C HIS A 102 -0.61 6.82 25.12
N GLU A 103 -1.00 8.03 24.73
CA GLU A 103 -1.17 9.17 25.64
C GLU A 103 -2.66 9.52 25.76
N LEU A 104 -3.36 8.84 26.67
CA LEU A 104 -4.69 9.26 27.14
C LEU A 104 -4.59 10.17 28.37
N ASP A 105 -3.42 10.75 28.61
CA ASP A 105 -3.18 11.79 29.60
C ASP A 105 -2.06 12.64 29.01
N ASP A 106 -2.39 13.57 28.12
CA ASP A 106 -1.76 14.89 28.10
C ASP A 106 -2.46 15.80 27.08
N VAL A 107 -2.96 16.90 27.65
CA VAL A 107 -3.51 18.14 27.10
C VAL A 107 -3.33 18.33 25.58
N PRO A 108 -4.41 18.63 24.82
CA PRO A 108 -4.27 18.95 23.42
C PRO A 108 -3.39 20.20 23.27
N LEU A 109 -2.18 20.02 22.78
CA LEU A 109 -1.37 21.12 22.27
C LEU A 109 -2.02 21.60 20.98
N VAL A 110 -3.05 22.44 21.16
CA VAL A 110 -3.56 23.35 20.15
C VAL A 110 -2.36 24.18 19.69
N PHE A 111 -1.88 23.92 18.49
CA PHE A 111 -1.01 24.87 17.80
C PHE A 111 -1.84 26.12 17.52
N GLU A 112 -1.85 27.04 18.48
CA GLU A 112 -2.25 28.40 18.25
C GLU A 112 -1.31 28.94 17.18
N ARG A 113 -1.83 29.18 15.98
CA ARG A 113 -1.09 29.86 14.93
C ARG A 113 -0.78 31.23 15.50
N VAL A 114 0.50 31.47 15.81
CA VAL A 114 0.98 32.81 16.16
C VAL A 114 0.54 33.74 15.05
N ASP A 115 -0.37 34.66 15.39
CA ASP A 115 -0.92 35.65 14.47
C ASP A 115 0.23 36.37 13.77
N ARG A 116 0.30 36.15 12.47
CA ARG A 116 1.09 36.97 11.56
C ARG A 116 0.57 38.41 11.71
N PRO A 117 1.44 39.43 11.84
CA PRO A 117 1.00 40.82 11.87
C PRO A 117 0.07 41.12 10.68
N ASP A 118 -1.10 41.67 11.01
CA ASP A 118 -2.17 42.06 10.09
C ASP A 118 -1.71 43.20 9.18
N ASP A 119 -0.92 42.86 8.15
CA ASP A 119 -0.64 43.76 7.04
C ASP A 119 -1.89 43.80 6.16
N GLY A 120 -2.83 44.68 6.51
CA GLY A 120 -4.13 44.86 5.88
C GLY A 120 -4.08 44.97 4.35
N MET A 121 -4.20 43.83 3.67
CA MET A 121 -4.35 43.72 2.23
C MET A 121 -5.50 42.77 1.90
N PRO A 122 -6.51 43.19 1.11
CA PRO A 122 -7.66 42.35 0.81
C PRO A 122 -7.26 41.13 -0.05
N PRO A 123 -7.92 39.98 0.14
CA PRO A 123 -7.61 38.77 -0.62
C PRO A 123 -7.96 38.95 -2.11
N PRO A 124 -7.12 38.51 -3.05
CA PRO A 124 -7.49 38.44 -4.45
C PRO A 124 -8.53 37.32 -4.66
N ASN A 125 -9.67 37.67 -5.26
CA ASN A 125 -10.70 36.75 -5.73
C ASN A 125 -10.09 35.63 -6.59
N GLN A 126 -10.03 34.40 -6.07
CA GLN A 126 -9.76 33.21 -6.87
C GLN A 126 -11.09 32.61 -7.37
N PRO A 127 -11.26 32.41 -8.69
CA PRO A 127 -12.43 31.71 -9.23
C PRO A 127 -12.36 30.20 -8.93
N PRO A 128 -13.52 29.52 -8.79
CA PRO A 128 -13.57 28.09 -8.48
C PRO A 128 -13.02 27.25 -9.63
N ILE A 129 -12.01 26.44 -9.33
CA ILE A 129 -11.39 25.49 -10.25
C ILE A 129 -12.32 24.27 -10.34
N THR A 130 -13.23 24.30 -11.32
CA THR A 130 -14.04 23.14 -11.70
C THR A 130 -13.16 22.07 -12.34
N ALA A 131 -12.75 21.06 -11.57
CA ALA A 131 -12.02 19.91 -12.07
C ALA A 131 -12.97 18.73 -12.37
N SER A 132 -13.34 18.63 -13.65
CA SER A 132 -13.52 17.40 -14.45
C SER A 132 -14.13 16.15 -13.80
N SER A 133 -15.46 16.09 -13.82
CA SER A 133 -16.26 14.85 -13.77
C SER A 133 -16.32 14.18 -15.15
N LEU A 134 -15.20 13.60 -15.61
CA LEU A 134 -15.15 12.81 -16.87
C LEU A 134 -14.44 11.46 -16.71
N LEU A 135 -13.71 11.22 -15.62
CA LEU A 135 -13.00 9.96 -15.38
C LEU A 135 -13.92 8.80 -14.95
N THR A 136 -15.09 9.10 -14.37
CA THR A 136 -16.00 8.09 -13.80
C THR A 136 -16.80 7.34 -14.86
N VAL A 137 -16.99 7.90 -16.07
CA VAL A 137 -17.81 7.26 -17.12
C VAL A 137 -17.01 6.23 -17.94
N LEU A 138 -15.68 6.38 -18.06
CA LEU A 138 -14.87 5.43 -18.84
C LEU A 138 -14.59 4.10 -18.13
N LEU A 139 -14.65 4.06 -16.79
CA LEU A 139 -14.32 2.85 -16.01
C LEU A 139 -15.48 1.85 -15.89
N VAL A 140 -16.70 2.24 -16.23
CA VAL A 140 -17.88 1.34 -16.15
C VAL A 140 -18.15 0.62 -17.48
N VAL A 141 -17.60 1.10 -18.59
CA VAL A 141 -17.85 0.52 -19.93
C VAL A 141 -16.84 -0.59 -20.30
N VAL A 142 -15.64 -0.58 -19.73
CA VAL A 142 -14.57 -1.55 -20.08
C VAL A 142 -14.67 -2.92 -19.37
N PRO A 143 -15.28 -3.12 -18.18
CA PRO A 143 -15.35 -4.47 -17.63
C PRO A 143 -16.44 -5.34 -18.29
N LEU A 144 -17.34 -4.78 -19.10
CA LEU A 144 -18.46 -5.53 -19.69
C LEU A 144 -18.14 -6.22 -21.03
N THR A 145 -16.95 -6.02 -21.61
CA THR A 145 -16.59 -6.60 -22.92
C THR A 145 -15.56 -7.73 -22.86
N VAL A 146 -15.12 -8.16 -21.67
CA VAL A 146 -14.24 -9.35 -21.51
C VAL A 146 -15.05 -10.64 -21.25
N GLY A 147 -16.36 -10.63 -21.53
CA GLY A 147 -17.25 -11.79 -21.49
C GLY A 147 -17.24 -12.64 -22.77
N GLY A 148 -16.09 -12.82 -23.43
CA GLY A 148 -16.07 -13.37 -24.79
C GLY A 148 -14.80 -14.10 -25.23
N ALA A 149 -14.01 -14.66 -24.31
CA ALA A 149 -12.87 -15.50 -24.68
C ALA A 149 -12.85 -16.77 -23.83
N THR A 150 -13.76 -17.71 -24.15
CA THR A 150 -13.51 -19.13 -23.91
C THR A 150 -12.35 -19.56 -24.82
N VAL A 151 -11.12 -19.24 -24.42
CA VAL A 151 -9.99 -20.04 -24.87
C VAL A 151 -9.95 -21.21 -23.91
N MET A 152 -10.49 -22.32 -24.39
CA MET A 152 -10.37 -23.62 -23.78
C MET A 152 -8.87 -23.91 -23.62
N VAL A 153 -8.34 -23.65 -22.43
CA VAL A 153 -7.04 -24.17 -22.00
C VAL A 153 -7.26 -24.93 -20.70
N CYS A 154 -8.01 -26.00 -20.88
CA CYS A 154 -7.95 -27.32 -20.25
C CYS A 154 -8.45 -28.29 -21.34
#